data_AF-A0A2H0IY07-F1
#
_entry.id   AF-A0A2H0IY07-F1
#
_cell.length_a   1.000
_cell.length_b   1.000
_cell.length_c   1.000
_cell.angle_alpha   90.00
_cell.angle_beta   90.00
_cell.angle_gamma   90.00
#
_symmetry.space_group_name_H-M   'P 1'
#
loop_
_entity.id
_entity.type
_entity.pdbx_description
1 polymer ?
#
loop_
_entity_poly.entity_id
_entity_poly.type
_entity_poly.pdbx_seq_one_letter_code
_entity_poly.pdbx_strand_id
1 'polypeptide(L)'
;MGRQKDKSLQPDVPLKILSNFVPEQEFVLEPGDMLYLPPGYAHDGIAQGECMTYSIGFRIPNKGELARELLMRLAEDAEQEIGVALYRDPQQPAVAEPAQIPAQMLAFAQQALFDAQRDPLAFARGLGEYMTEPKPNVWFESQACDAVPDLVGKGVQLHRRTRMMFDAQHLFINGESYLASGRDAVVMRQLANERALPAKVVQKMSAQAHEWLATWVNAGWVHTD
;
A
#
# COMPACT_ATOMS: atom_id res chain seq x y z
N MET A 1 -23.66 -17.01 12.71
CA MET A 1 -23.35 -15.95 11.71
C MET A 1 -24.60 -15.54 10.94
N GLY A 2 -24.61 -14.37 10.30
CA GLY A 2 -25.73 -13.94 9.44
C GLY A 2 -25.57 -12.52 8.92
N ARG A 3 -26.30 -12.17 7.85
CA ARG A 3 -26.25 -10.82 7.26
C ARG A 3 -27.14 -9.86 8.04
N GLN A 4 -26.55 -8.83 8.64
CA GLN A 4 -27.29 -7.90 9.49
C GLN A 4 -27.67 -6.62 8.76
N LYS A 5 -28.94 -6.22 8.90
CA LYS A 5 -29.45 -4.92 8.41
C LYS A 5 -29.28 -3.83 9.47
N ASP A 6 -29.63 -4.15 10.71
CA ASP A 6 -29.34 -3.29 11.86
C ASP A 6 -27.86 -3.39 12.20
N LYS A 7 -27.20 -2.23 12.29
CA LYS A 7 -25.78 -2.08 12.61
C LYS A 7 -25.57 -1.22 13.86
N SER A 8 -26.63 -1.01 14.64
CA SER A 8 -26.54 -0.34 15.93
C SER A 8 -25.51 -1.07 16.80
N LEU A 9 -24.62 -0.28 17.40
CA LEU A 9 -23.57 -0.77 18.28
C LEU A 9 -23.95 -0.50 19.72
N GLN A 10 -23.49 -1.36 20.62
CA GLN A 10 -23.61 -1.10 22.05
C GLN A 10 -22.85 0.18 22.40
N PRO A 11 -23.48 1.13 23.10
CA PRO A 11 -22.79 2.33 23.54
C PRO A 11 -21.77 1.99 24.64
N ASP A 12 -20.78 2.88 24.81
CA ASP A 12 -19.87 2.89 25.95
C ASP A 12 -19.01 1.64 26.18
N VAL A 13 -18.81 0.82 25.13
CA VAL A 13 -17.85 -0.29 25.14
C VAL A 13 -16.70 -0.04 24.17
N PRO A 14 -15.46 -0.48 24.49
CA PRO A 14 -14.29 -0.26 23.64
C PRO A 14 -14.32 -1.09 22.35
N LEU A 15 -15.17 -2.12 22.28
CA LEU A 15 -15.30 -3.03 21.15
C LEU A 15 -16.57 -2.72 20.36
N LYS A 16 -16.50 -2.91 19.03
CA LYS A 16 -17.66 -2.75 18.14
C LYS A 16 -18.56 -3.99 18.21
N ILE A 17 -19.45 -4.01 19.19
CA ILE A 17 -20.41 -5.10 19.39
C ILE A 17 -21.79 -4.65 18.91
N LEU A 18 -22.45 -5.47 18.10
CA LEU A 18 -23.83 -5.19 17.66
C LEU A 18 -24.79 -5.27 18.85
N SER A 19 -25.71 -4.31 18.95
CA SER A 19 -26.74 -4.31 19.99
C SER A 19 -27.76 -5.43 19.80
N ASN A 20 -28.10 -5.72 18.54
CA ASN A 20 -29.07 -6.74 18.18
C ASN A 20 -28.45 -7.69 17.14
N PHE A 21 -27.93 -8.83 17.60
CA PHE A 21 -27.45 -9.87 16.70
C PHE A 21 -28.30 -11.14 16.86
N VAL A 22 -28.93 -11.57 15.77
CA VAL A 22 -29.61 -12.86 15.67
C VAL A 22 -28.89 -13.69 14.60
N PRO A 23 -28.32 -14.85 14.93
CA PRO A 23 -27.64 -15.69 13.96
C PRO A 23 -28.65 -16.31 12.99
N GLU A 24 -28.31 -16.34 11.70
CA GLU A 24 -29.07 -17.04 10.66
C GLU A 24 -28.59 -18.49 10.50
N GLN A 25 -27.30 -18.72 10.78
CA GLN A 25 -26.64 -20.03 10.65
C GLN A 25 -25.67 -20.24 11.83
N GLU A 26 -25.51 -21.49 12.23
CA GLU A 26 -24.62 -21.92 13.30
C GLU A 26 -23.82 -23.14 12.85
N PHE A 27 -22.54 -23.16 13.20
CA PHE A 27 -21.61 -24.22 12.83
C PHE A 27 -20.68 -24.50 14.01
N VAL A 28 -20.32 -25.77 14.20
CA VAL A 28 -19.19 -26.19 15.02
C VAL A 28 -18.09 -26.60 14.04
N LEU A 29 -16.92 -25.98 14.15
CA LEU A 29 -15.80 -26.20 13.23
C LEU A 29 -14.78 -27.14 13.86
N GLU A 30 -14.30 -28.10 13.08
CA GLU A 30 -13.24 -29.03 13.46
C GLU A 30 -11.87 -28.59 12.90
N PRO A 31 -10.75 -29.17 13.37
CA PRO A 31 -9.43 -28.86 12.86
C PRO A 31 -9.32 -29.10 11.35
N GLY A 32 -9.05 -28.03 10.59
CA GLY A 32 -8.92 -28.04 9.13
C GLY A 32 -10.11 -27.42 8.40
N ASP A 33 -11.23 -27.20 9.08
CA ASP A 33 -12.39 -26.52 8.51
C ASP A 33 -12.12 -25.02 8.30
N MET A 34 -12.75 -24.46 7.26
CA MET A 34 -12.65 -23.04 6.94
C MET A 34 -14.04 -22.40 6.83
N LEU A 35 -14.24 -21.32 7.56
CA LEU A 35 -15.42 -20.48 7.46
C LEU A 35 -15.09 -19.18 6.73
N TYR A 36 -15.65 -18.99 5.54
CA TYR A 36 -15.55 -17.74 4.81
C TYR A 36 -16.69 -16.78 5.18
N LEU A 37 -16.33 -15.55 5.55
CA LEU A 37 -17.27 -14.50 5.91
C LEU A 37 -17.08 -13.30 4.98
N PRO A 38 -18.05 -12.99 4.09
CA PRO A 38 -17.96 -11.82 3.25
C PRO A 38 -18.21 -10.53 4.06
N PRO A 39 -17.82 -9.36 3.53
CA PRO A 39 -18.04 -8.09 4.22
C PRO A 39 -19.51 -7.86 4.62
N GLY A 40 -19.71 -7.42 5.86
CA GLY A 40 -21.04 -7.11 6.40
C GLY A 40 -21.78 -8.30 7.02
N TYR A 41 -21.17 -9.48 7.09
CA TYR A 41 -21.68 -10.59 7.88
C TYR A 41 -21.23 -10.47 9.33
N ALA A 42 -22.20 -10.49 10.24
CA ALA A 42 -21.91 -10.60 11.66
C ALA A 42 -21.67 -12.06 12.01
N HIS A 43 -20.73 -12.29 12.92
CA HIS A 43 -20.42 -13.59 13.47
C HIS A 43 -20.09 -13.43 14.95
N ASP A 44 -20.38 -14.49 15.70
CA ASP A 44 -20.04 -14.64 17.10
C ASP A 44 -19.43 -16.04 17.22
N GLY A 45 -18.21 -16.10 17.75
CA GLY A 45 -17.40 -17.31 17.80
C GLY A 45 -17.10 -17.66 19.23
N ILE A 46 -17.58 -18.84 19.66
CA ILE A 46 -17.41 -19.33 21.03
C ILE A 46 -16.55 -20.61 20.96
N ALA A 47 -15.48 -20.65 21.74
CA ALA A 47 -14.60 -21.81 21.81
C ALA A 47 -15.29 -23.00 22.50
N GLN A 48 -15.20 -24.17 21.86
CA GLN A 48 -15.60 -25.45 22.46
C GLN A 48 -14.34 -26.17 22.97
N GLY A 49 -13.97 -25.91 24.22
CA GLY A 49 -12.71 -26.40 24.81
C GLY A 49 -11.49 -25.58 24.35
N GLU A 50 -10.31 -26.22 24.38
CA GLU A 50 -9.07 -25.58 23.93
C GLU A 50 -9.01 -25.53 22.39
N CYS A 51 -8.87 -24.33 21.83
CA CYS A 51 -8.83 -24.15 20.38
C CYS A 51 -7.89 -23.01 19.97
N MET A 52 -7.45 -23.03 18.71
CA MET A 52 -6.80 -21.91 18.04
C MET A 52 -7.56 -21.59 16.75
N THR A 53 -7.81 -20.29 16.51
CA THR A 53 -8.47 -19.82 15.29
C THR A 53 -7.53 -18.90 14.50
N TYR A 54 -7.30 -19.21 13.23
CA TYR A 54 -6.51 -18.38 12.33
C TYR A 54 -7.42 -17.55 11.43
N SER A 55 -7.43 -16.22 11.63
CA SER A 55 -8.20 -15.31 10.80
C SER A 55 -7.38 -14.76 9.63
N ILE A 56 -7.71 -15.18 8.41
CA ILE A 56 -7.10 -14.67 7.17
C ILE A 56 -7.95 -13.52 6.64
N GLY A 57 -7.60 -12.29 7.00
CA GLY A 57 -8.33 -11.08 6.62
C GLY A 57 -7.90 -10.51 5.26
N PHE A 58 -8.88 -10.07 4.47
CA PHE A 58 -8.67 -9.28 3.26
C PHE A 58 -8.83 -7.78 3.57
N ARG A 59 -8.08 -6.92 2.89
CA ARG A 59 -8.20 -5.47 3.01
C ARG A 59 -8.84 -4.89 1.74
N ILE A 60 -9.81 -4.01 1.93
CA ILE A 60 -10.42 -3.22 0.85
C ILE A 60 -10.35 -1.76 1.30
N PRO A 61 -9.54 -0.91 0.65
CA PRO A 61 -9.52 0.51 0.99
C PRO A 61 -10.80 1.18 0.47
N ASN A 62 -11.33 2.13 1.23
CA ASN A 62 -12.48 2.91 0.79
C ASN A 62 -12.05 4.13 -0.07
N LYS A 63 -13.00 4.74 -0.80
CA LYS A 63 -12.70 5.87 -1.69
C LYS A 63 -12.06 7.07 -0.97
N GLY A 64 -12.53 7.41 0.24
CA GLY A 64 -12.00 8.54 1.00
C GLY A 64 -10.60 8.27 1.54
N GLU A 65 -10.34 7.05 1.98
CA GLU A 65 -9.01 6.57 2.37
C GLU A 65 -8.03 6.67 1.20
N LEU A 66 -8.39 6.15 0.02
CA LEU A 66 -7.54 6.26 -1.17
C LEU A 66 -7.28 7.72 -1.56
N ALA A 67 -8.33 8.55 -1.60
CA ALA A 67 -8.18 9.96 -1.95
C ALA A 67 -7.21 10.68 -1.00
N ARG A 68 -7.35 10.46 0.31
CA ARG A 68 -6.47 11.06 1.32
C ARG A 68 -5.02 10.61 1.12
N GLU A 69 -4.78 9.31 0.99
CA GLU A 69 -3.42 8.76 0.86
C GLU A 69 -2.73 9.22 -0.43
N LEU A 70 -3.45 9.20 -1.56
CA LEU A 70 -2.91 9.64 -2.84
C LEU A 70 -2.64 11.15 -2.88
N LEU A 71 -3.51 11.96 -2.29
CA LEU A 71 -3.30 13.42 -2.22
C LEU A 71 -2.09 13.78 -1.36
N MET A 72 -1.85 13.07 -0.26
CA MET A 72 -0.66 13.31 0.57
C MET A 72 0.63 12.98 -0.20
N ARG A 73 0.69 11.84 -0.88
CA ARG A 73 1.85 11.47 -1.71
C ARG A 73 2.09 12.45 -2.85
N LEU A 74 1.04 12.88 -3.55
CA LEU A 74 1.16 13.91 -4.58
C LEU A 74 1.68 15.24 -4.01
N ALA A 75 1.29 15.59 -2.79
CA ALA A 75 1.74 16.82 -2.14
C ALA A 75 3.23 16.78 -1.77
N GLU A 76 3.78 15.61 -1.45
CA GLU A 76 5.21 15.44 -1.12
C GLU A 76 6.13 15.80 -2.31
N ASP A 77 5.73 15.41 -3.53
CA ASP A 77 6.51 15.67 -4.75
C ASP A 77 6.16 17.01 -5.44
N ALA A 78 5.06 17.66 -5.03
CA ALA A 78 4.45 18.76 -5.79
C ALA A 78 5.42 19.91 -6.12
N GLU A 79 6.19 20.40 -5.14
CA GLU A 79 7.14 21.50 -5.36
C GLU A 79 8.24 21.15 -6.37
N GLN A 80 8.68 19.89 -6.39
CA GLN A 80 9.70 19.42 -7.33
C GLN A 80 9.14 19.31 -8.75
N GLU A 81 7.91 18.82 -8.89
CA GLU A 81 7.27 18.58 -10.18
C GLU A 81 6.74 19.85 -10.85
N ILE A 82 6.08 20.74 -10.10
CA ILE A 82 5.46 21.96 -10.66
C ILE A 82 6.33 23.21 -10.48
N GLY A 83 7.34 23.15 -9.61
CA GLY A 83 8.20 24.26 -9.25
C GLY A 83 7.61 25.23 -8.22
N VAL A 84 8.37 26.30 -7.93
CA VAL A 84 8.08 27.27 -6.85
C VAL A 84 7.58 28.62 -7.38
N ALA A 85 6.80 28.60 -8.47
CA ALA A 85 6.27 29.81 -9.08
C ALA A 85 5.33 30.56 -8.10
N LEU A 86 5.60 31.84 -7.87
CA LEU A 86 4.78 32.68 -6.99
C LEU A 86 3.54 33.20 -7.73
N TYR A 87 2.43 33.33 -6.99
CA TYR A 87 1.25 34.07 -7.45
C TYR A 87 1.64 35.50 -7.84
N ARG A 88 1.11 35.98 -8.96
CA ARG A 88 1.35 37.34 -9.48
C ARG A 88 0.04 37.95 -9.93
N ASP A 89 -0.21 39.16 -9.49
CA ASP A 89 -1.44 39.93 -9.72
C ASP A 89 -1.18 41.37 -10.23
N PRO A 90 -0.29 41.58 -11.23
CA PRO A 90 0.11 42.92 -11.67
C PRO A 90 -1.04 43.76 -12.27
N GLN A 91 -2.17 43.13 -12.59
CA GLN A 91 -3.36 43.76 -13.16
C GLN A 91 -4.54 43.80 -12.17
N GLN A 92 -4.32 43.51 -10.89
CA GLN A 92 -5.39 43.52 -9.91
C GLN A 92 -5.88 44.95 -9.66
N PRO A 93 -7.19 45.24 -9.88
CA PRO A 93 -7.75 46.55 -9.62
C PRO A 93 -7.89 46.81 -8.11
N ALA A 94 -8.12 48.07 -7.74
CA ALA A 94 -8.47 48.43 -6.37
C ALA A 94 -9.75 47.71 -5.91
N VAL A 95 -9.73 47.16 -4.70
CA VAL A 95 -10.85 46.40 -4.13
C VAL A 95 -11.63 47.25 -3.12
N ALA A 96 -12.95 47.10 -3.11
CA ALA A 96 -13.82 47.71 -2.10
C ALA A 96 -13.97 46.81 -0.84
N GLU A 97 -13.79 45.50 -1.01
CA GLU A 97 -13.91 44.49 0.05
C GLU A 97 -12.56 43.81 0.31
N PRO A 98 -11.71 44.36 1.20
CA PRO A 98 -10.34 43.87 1.40
C PRO A 98 -10.26 42.45 1.99
N ALA A 99 -11.36 41.92 2.53
CA ALA A 99 -11.43 40.55 3.06
C ALA A 99 -11.80 39.49 2.00
N GLN A 100 -12.16 39.91 0.78
CA GLN A 100 -12.54 38.99 -0.29
C GLN A 100 -11.31 38.36 -0.93
N ILE A 101 -11.27 37.02 -1.00
CA ILE A 101 -10.21 36.30 -1.73
C ILE A 101 -10.39 36.58 -3.24
N PRO A 102 -9.35 37.08 -3.95
CA PRO A 102 -9.45 37.35 -5.37
C PRO A 102 -9.77 36.08 -6.17
N ALA A 103 -10.67 36.16 -7.14
CA ALA A 103 -11.00 35.04 -8.02
C ALA A 103 -9.78 34.49 -8.78
N GLN A 104 -8.82 35.36 -9.11
CA GLN A 104 -7.56 34.95 -9.75
C GLN A 104 -6.68 34.09 -8.83
N MET A 105 -6.69 34.34 -7.52
CA MET A 105 -5.98 33.51 -6.54
C MET A 105 -6.59 32.10 -6.45
N LEU A 106 -7.93 32.01 -6.48
CA LEU A 106 -8.62 30.72 -6.54
C LEU A 106 -8.28 29.96 -7.84
N ALA A 107 -8.27 30.65 -8.98
CA ALA A 107 -7.90 30.05 -10.27
C ALA A 107 -6.44 29.56 -10.26
N PHE A 108 -5.52 30.33 -9.68
CA PHE A 108 -4.12 29.93 -9.50
C PHE A 108 -4.00 28.66 -8.64
N ALA A 109 -4.72 28.59 -7.52
CA ALA A 109 -4.71 27.40 -6.66
C ALA A 109 -5.31 26.15 -7.36
N GLN A 110 -6.39 26.32 -8.13
CA GLN A 110 -6.98 25.23 -8.93
C GLN A 110 -6.01 24.73 -10.00
N GLN A 111 -5.31 25.65 -10.67
CA GLN A 111 -4.32 25.31 -11.69
C GLN A 111 -3.11 24.57 -11.06
N ALA A 112 -2.63 25.00 -9.89
CA ALA A 112 -1.56 24.29 -9.18
C ALA A 112 -1.94 22.84 -8.86
N LEU A 113 -3.19 22.59 -8.41
CA LEU A 113 -3.68 21.23 -8.18
C LEU A 113 -3.79 20.41 -9.46
N PHE A 114 -4.15 21.04 -10.58
CA PHE A 114 -4.20 20.37 -11.89
C PHE A 114 -2.79 20.02 -12.39
N ASP A 115 -1.85 20.96 -12.28
CA ASP A 115 -0.47 20.76 -12.72
C ASP A 115 0.24 19.68 -11.89
N ALA A 116 -0.02 19.61 -10.59
CA ALA A 116 0.50 18.53 -9.73
C ALA A 116 0.00 17.14 -10.13
N GLN A 117 -1.08 17.04 -10.91
CA GLN A 117 -1.64 15.79 -11.42
C GLN A 117 -1.21 15.48 -12.87
N ARG A 118 -0.33 16.28 -13.49
CA ARG A 118 0.04 16.11 -14.89
C ARG A 118 0.94 14.91 -15.17
N ASP A 119 1.71 14.44 -14.19
CA ASP A 119 2.48 13.20 -14.35
C ASP A 119 1.50 12.02 -14.48
N PRO A 120 1.42 11.36 -15.66
CA PRO A 120 0.49 10.26 -15.87
C PRO A 120 0.83 9.03 -15.02
N LEU A 121 2.03 8.95 -14.45
CA LEU A 121 2.48 7.83 -13.61
C LEU A 121 2.28 8.09 -12.13
N ALA A 122 2.16 9.34 -11.67
CA ALA A 122 2.14 9.69 -10.25
C ALA A 122 1.03 8.98 -9.47
N PHE A 123 -0.19 8.89 -10.02
CA PHE A 123 -1.29 8.18 -9.36
C PHE A 123 -1.06 6.67 -9.29
N ALA A 124 -0.52 6.05 -10.35
CA ALA A 124 -0.21 4.64 -10.37
C ALA A 124 0.90 4.31 -9.37
N ARG A 125 1.93 5.17 -9.33
CA ARG A 125 3.04 5.13 -8.38
C ARG A 125 2.55 5.17 -6.94
N GLY A 126 1.82 6.22 -6.57
CA GLY A 126 1.30 6.39 -5.21
C GLY A 126 0.34 5.28 -4.79
N LEU A 127 -0.47 4.75 -5.71
CA LEU A 127 -1.36 3.62 -5.41
C LEU A 127 -0.57 2.34 -5.12
N GLY A 128 0.43 2.01 -5.93
CA GLY A 128 1.23 0.80 -5.75
C GLY A 128 2.05 0.83 -4.46
N GLU A 129 2.64 2.00 -4.16
CA GLU A 129 3.33 2.24 -2.89
C GLU A 129 2.37 2.04 -1.71
N TYR A 130 1.23 2.73 -1.70
CA TYR A 130 0.23 2.60 -0.65
C TYR A 130 -0.26 1.15 -0.43
N MET A 131 -0.47 0.40 -1.52
CA MET A 131 -0.96 -0.98 -1.46
C MET A 131 0.11 -1.96 -0.97
N THR A 132 1.39 -1.64 -1.17
CA THR A 132 2.51 -2.48 -0.72
C THR A 132 3.07 -2.05 0.63
N GLU A 133 2.73 -0.86 1.13
CA GLU A 133 3.20 -0.38 2.42
C GLU A 133 2.83 -1.36 3.56
N PRO A 134 3.81 -1.83 4.36
CA PRO A 134 3.55 -2.67 5.52
C PRO A 134 2.73 -1.91 6.57
N LYS A 135 2.06 -2.65 7.46
CA LYS A 135 1.40 -2.00 8.60
C LYS A 135 2.49 -1.40 9.53
N PRO A 136 2.21 -0.31 10.27
CA PRO A 136 3.20 0.30 11.17
C PRO A 136 3.80 -0.64 12.22
N ASN A 137 3.09 -1.72 12.57
CA ASN A 137 3.55 -2.73 13.52
C ASN A 137 4.28 -3.92 12.85
N VAL A 138 4.63 -3.81 11.58
CA VAL A 138 5.40 -4.81 10.83
C VAL A 138 6.79 -4.25 10.59
N TRP A 139 7.79 -4.84 11.23
CA TRP A 139 9.19 -4.49 11.05
C TRP A 139 9.98 -5.63 10.43
N PHE A 140 11.13 -5.27 9.87
CA PHE A 140 12.12 -6.18 9.30
C PHE A 140 13.43 -6.02 10.07
N GLU A 141 14.19 -7.10 10.18
CA GLU A 141 15.55 -7.04 10.72
C GLU A 141 16.48 -6.59 9.61
N SER A 142 16.83 -5.30 9.63
CA SER A 142 17.83 -4.74 8.73
C SER A 142 19.22 -5.26 9.08
N GLN A 143 19.99 -5.65 8.07
CA GLN A 143 21.42 -5.85 8.26
C GLN A 143 22.09 -4.48 8.35
N ALA A 144 22.67 -4.16 9.51
CA ALA A 144 23.34 -2.89 9.78
C ALA A 144 24.70 -2.74 9.06
N CYS A 145 24.97 -3.55 8.04
CA CYS A 145 26.25 -3.60 7.36
C CYS A 145 26.14 -2.87 6.02
N ASP A 146 27.02 -1.89 5.80
CA ASP A 146 27.16 -1.19 4.50
C ASP A 146 27.75 -2.09 3.40
N ALA A 147 28.02 -3.37 3.71
CA ALA A 147 28.46 -4.34 2.72
C ALA A 147 27.32 -4.65 1.75
N VAL A 148 27.62 -4.56 0.45
CA VAL A 148 26.75 -5.04 -0.61
C VAL A 148 26.67 -6.57 -0.50
N PRO A 149 25.48 -7.18 -0.31
CA PRO A 149 25.33 -8.62 -0.26
C PRO A 149 25.86 -9.28 -1.53
N ASP A 150 26.70 -10.31 -1.37
CA ASP A 150 27.12 -11.14 -2.50
C ASP A 150 25.96 -12.07 -2.92
N LEU A 151 25.35 -11.73 -4.05
CA LEU A 151 24.27 -12.47 -4.69
C LEU A 151 24.77 -13.51 -5.71
N VAL A 152 26.09 -13.59 -5.96
CA VAL A 152 26.64 -14.47 -6.99
C VAL A 152 26.37 -15.93 -6.62
N GLY A 153 25.65 -16.62 -7.50
CA GLY A 153 25.32 -18.03 -7.31
C GLY A 153 24.25 -18.30 -6.25
N LYS A 154 23.57 -17.28 -5.72
CA LYS A 154 22.51 -17.42 -4.71
C LYS A 154 21.12 -17.15 -5.29
N GLY A 155 20.15 -17.94 -4.84
CA GLY A 155 18.73 -17.62 -5.02
C GLY A 155 18.29 -16.52 -4.07
N VAL A 156 17.10 -15.98 -4.31
CA VAL A 156 16.48 -14.99 -3.43
C VAL A 156 15.04 -15.37 -3.12
N GLN A 157 14.57 -15.05 -1.92
CA GLN A 157 13.20 -15.28 -1.46
C GLN A 157 12.66 -14.06 -0.71
N LEU A 158 11.43 -13.63 -1.00
CA LEU A 158 10.76 -12.55 -0.28
C LEU A 158 10.47 -12.99 1.17
N HIS A 159 10.86 -12.17 2.15
CA HIS A 159 10.45 -12.36 3.55
C HIS A 159 8.91 -12.42 3.63
N ARG A 160 8.32 -13.25 4.51
CA ARG A 160 6.85 -13.48 4.58
C ARG A 160 6.02 -12.20 4.79
N ARG A 161 6.62 -11.19 5.45
CA ARG A 161 6.02 -9.86 5.68
C ARG A 161 6.12 -8.93 4.47
N THR A 162 6.97 -9.23 3.49
CA THR A 162 7.16 -8.40 2.29
C THR A 162 5.95 -8.46 1.37
N ARG A 163 5.48 -7.30 0.98
CA ARG A 163 4.42 -7.08 -0.01
C ARG A 163 5.07 -6.55 -1.27
N MET A 164 4.92 -7.30 -2.35
CA MET A 164 5.42 -6.92 -3.66
C MET A 164 4.27 -6.97 -4.66
N MET A 165 4.14 -5.93 -5.48
CA MET A 165 3.15 -5.82 -6.55
C MET A 165 3.81 -5.22 -7.78
N PHE A 166 3.10 -5.18 -8.90
CA PHE A 166 3.59 -4.54 -10.11
C PHE A 166 2.44 -4.03 -10.97
N ASP A 167 2.72 -3.06 -11.83
CA ASP A 167 1.84 -2.66 -12.92
C ASP A 167 2.59 -2.74 -14.28
N ALA A 168 2.10 -2.08 -15.33
CA ALA A 168 2.77 -2.10 -16.64
C ALA A 168 4.17 -1.46 -16.65
N GLN A 169 4.45 -0.48 -15.78
CA GLN A 169 5.66 0.34 -15.76
C GLN A 169 6.49 0.16 -14.48
N HIS A 170 5.87 -0.24 -13.37
CA HIS A 170 6.46 -0.21 -12.05
C HIS A 170 6.50 -1.59 -11.38
N LEU A 171 7.49 -1.75 -10.52
CA LEU A 171 7.52 -2.71 -9.42
C LEU A 171 7.31 -1.94 -8.13
N PHE A 172 6.50 -2.50 -7.24
CA PHE A 172 6.22 -1.94 -5.92
C PHE A 172 6.65 -2.94 -4.86
N ILE A 173 7.37 -2.48 -3.86
CA ILE A 173 7.78 -3.32 -2.73
C ILE A 173 7.80 -2.50 -1.45
N ASN A 174 7.02 -2.95 -0.46
CA ASN A 174 6.98 -2.37 0.88
C ASN A 174 6.81 -0.83 0.95
N GLY A 175 6.08 -0.22 0.01
CA GLY A 175 5.88 1.23 -0.01
C GLY A 175 6.82 2.00 -0.94
N GLU A 176 7.76 1.32 -1.60
CA GLU A 176 8.64 1.91 -2.60
C GLU A 176 8.25 1.49 -4.02
N SER A 177 8.61 2.33 -5.00
CA SER A 177 8.35 2.11 -6.42
C SER A 177 9.63 2.18 -7.26
N TYR A 178 9.68 1.32 -8.29
CA TYR A 178 10.82 1.20 -9.19
C TYR A 178 10.32 1.11 -10.63
N LEU A 179 10.82 1.97 -11.51
CA LEU A 179 10.56 1.86 -12.95
C LEU A 179 11.34 0.66 -13.51
N ALA A 180 10.62 -0.31 -14.06
CA ALA A 180 11.22 -1.52 -14.59
C ALA A 180 10.61 -1.88 -15.95
N SER A 181 11.48 -2.17 -16.91
CA SER A 181 11.08 -2.63 -18.24
C SER A 181 11.95 -3.80 -18.72
N GLY A 182 11.58 -4.39 -19.86
CA GLY A 182 12.36 -5.45 -20.49
C GLY A 182 12.47 -6.73 -19.66
N ARG A 183 13.62 -7.39 -19.74
CA ARG A 183 13.86 -8.72 -19.15
C ARG A 183 13.77 -8.71 -17.63
N ASP A 184 14.38 -7.72 -16.97
CA ASP A 184 14.39 -7.66 -15.52
C ASP A 184 13.00 -7.43 -14.95
N ALA A 185 12.15 -6.64 -15.62
CA ALA A 185 10.76 -6.49 -15.22
C ALA A 185 10.01 -7.82 -15.24
N VAL A 186 10.25 -8.68 -16.25
CA VAL A 186 9.63 -10.02 -16.30
C VAL A 186 10.10 -10.89 -15.15
N VAL A 187 11.41 -10.87 -14.85
CA VAL A 187 11.99 -11.65 -13.74
C VAL A 187 11.49 -11.15 -12.38
N MET A 188 11.38 -9.84 -12.18
CA MET A 188 10.87 -9.26 -10.93
C MET A 188 9.37 -9.51 -10.76
N ARG A 189 8.58 -9.56 -11.84
CA ARG A 189 7.18 -10.03 -11.78
C ARG A 189 7.10 -11.49 -11.35
N GLN A 190 8.02 -12.32 -11.81
CA GLN A 190 8.14 -13.70 -11.33
C GLN A 190 8.48 -13.73 -9.83
N LEU A 191 9.41 -12.90 -9.35
CA LEU A 191 9.69 -12.78 -7.91
C LEU A 191 8.44 -12.35 -7.12
N ALA A 192 7.66 -11.39 -7.61
CA ALA A 192 6.43 -10.96 -6.95
C ALA A 192 5.38 -12.08 -6.84
N ASN A 193 5.19 -12.86 -7.91
CA ASN A 193 4.21 -13.94 -7.98
C ASN A 193 4.65 -15.19 -7.21
N GLU A 194 5.87 -15.66 -7.45
CA GLU A 194 6.39 -16.93 -6.91
C GLU A 194 7.08 -16.75 -5.56
N ARG A 195 7.32 -15.50 -5.15
CA ARG A 195 8.05 -15.10 -3.93
C ARG A 195 9.50 -15.59 -3.85
N ALA A 196 10.03 -16.24 -4.88
CA ALA A 196 11.41 -16.68 -4.94
C ALA A 196 11.95 -16.69 -6.37
N LEU A 197 13.26 -16.51 -6.51
CA LEU A 197 14.01 -16.69 -7.76
C LEU A 197 15.22 -17.59 -7.53
N PRO A 198 15.49 -18.57 -8.41
CA PRO A 198 16.66 -19.42 -8.29
C PRO A 198 17.94 -18.70 -8.71
N ALA A 199 19.08 -19.14 -8.17
CA ALA A 199 20.41 -18.57 -8.44
C ALA A 199 20.75 -18.35 -9.93
N LYS A 200 20.39 -19.32 -10.78
CA LYS A 200 20.65 -19.25 -12.23
C LYS A 200 19.90 -18.10 -12.92
N VAL A 201 18.77 -17.68 -12.36
CA VAL A 201 18.00 -16.55 -12.86
C VAL A 201 18.60 -15.25 -12.34
N VAL A 202 18.88 -15.17 -11.03
CA VAL A 202 19.51 -14.01 -10.39
C VAL A 202 20.81 -13.63 -11.11
N GLN A 203 21.70 -14.60 -11.35
CA GLN A 203 22.98 -14.38 -12.02
C GLN A 203 22.87 -13.73 -13.42
N LYS A 204 21.72 -13.85 -14.09
CA LYS A 204 21.49 -13.31 -15.45
C LYS A 204 20.79 -11.95 -15.45
N MET A 205 20.49 -11.39 -14.29
CA MET A 205 19.86 -10.07 -14.14
C MET A 205 20.87 -8.96 -14.40
N SER A 206 20.40 -7.76 -14.75
CA SER A 206 21.30 -6.62 -14.93
C SER A 206 21.95 -6.17 -13.62
N ALA A 207 22.97 -5.29 -13.72
CA ALA A 207 23.60 -4.68 -12.55
C ALA A 207 22.60 -3.88 -11.70
N GLN A 208 21.71 -3.11 -12.34
CA GLN A 208 20.67 -2.34 -11.65
C GLN A 208 19.72 -3.25 -10.86
N ALA A 209 19.32 -4.38 -11.45
CA ALA A 209 18.44 -5.32 -10.77
C ALA A 209 19.13 -6.02 -9.59
N HIS A 210 20.44 -6.29 -9.67
CA HIS A 210 21.23 -6.76 -8.53
C HIS A 210 21.35 -5.71 -7.43
N GLU A 211 21.49 -4.42 -7.78
CA GLU A 211 21.53 -3.32 -6.82
C GLU A 211 20.21 -3.21 -6.04
N TRP A 212 19.07 -3.32 -6.71
CA TRP A 212 17.77 -3.37 -6.03
C TRP A 212 17.66 -4.57 -5.07
N LEU A 213 18.03 -5.77 -5.52
CA LEU A 213 18.02 -6.96 -4.67
C LEU A 213 18.94 -6.82 -3.45
N ALA A 214 20.14 -6.26 -3.63
CA ALA A 214 21.08 -5.98 -2.56
C ALA A 214 20.47 -5.05 -1.51
N THR A 215 19.85 -3.95 -1.94
CA THR A 215 19.12 -3.02 -1.06
C THR A 215 18.01 -3.74 -0.29
N TRP A 216 17.20 -4.56 -0.97
CA TRP A 216 16.10 -5.28 -0.33
C TRP A 216 16.56 -6.39 0.62
N VAL A 217 17.71 -7.01 0.36
CA VAL A 217 18.35 -7.95 1.29
C VAL A 217 18.82 -7.23 2.54
N ASN A 218 19.48 -6.08 2.40
CA ASN A 218 19.93 -5.27 3.54
C ASN A 218 18.75 -4.72 4.37
N ALA A 219 17.65 -4.38 3.72
CA ALA A 219 16.41 -3.99 4.38
C ALA A 219 15.66 -5.16 5.05
N GLY A 220 16.11 -6.41 4.85
CA GLY A 220 15.47 -7.62 5.37
C GLY A 220 14.18 -8.00 4.66
N TRP A 221 13.87 -7.37 3.52
CA TRP A 221 12.68 -7.66 2.72
C TRP A 221 12.84 -8.93 1.88
N VAL A 222 14.08 -9.28 1.60
CA VAL A 222 14.49 -10.44 0.81
C VAL A 222 15.58 -11.19 1.56
N HIS A 223 15.60 -12.51 1.43
CA HIS A 223 16.68 -13.37 1.92
C HIS A 223 17.36 -14.05 0.75
N THR A 224 18.64 -14.39 0.92
CA THR A 224 19.34 -15.30 0.03
C THR A 224 19.29 -16.71 0.59
N ASP A 225 19.21 -17.71 -0.29
CA ASP A 225 19.36 -19.13 0.07
C ASP A 225 20.77 -19.45 0.58
#